data_AF-A0A7V9I092-F1
#
_entry.id   AF-A0A7V9I092-F1
#
_cell.length_a   1.000
_cell.length_b   1.000
_cell.length_c   1.000
_cell.angle_alpha   90.00
_cell.angle_beta   90.00
_cell.angle_gamma   90.00
#
_symmetry.space_group_name_H-M   'P 1'
#
loop_
_entity.id
_entity.type
_entity.pdbx_description
1 polymer ?
#
loop_
_entity_poly.entity_id
_entity_poly.type
_entity_poly.pdbx_seq_one_letter_code
_entity_poly.pdbx_strand_id
1 'polypeptide(L)'
;VAVTPELAQKFGEILRVVVLGVMDVLRSRHQVKDEFRMRMTYFRPADNNPLKFSANVEDALHNLLVKRNQAYLGPVEAFQDAFDDLRNHQLAMLAGMRVAFEHTLAEFDPDRLQEQFDRQLKSNSILAMGAKLRYWDLFREHRQEIARDPEVAFRTLFGEAFTRAYEEQLKRLKDGHGRG
;
A
#
# COMPACT_ATOMS: atom_id res chain seq x y z
N VAL A 1 38.27 -14.91 0.16
CA VAL A 1 38.01 -16.36 0.28
C VAL A 1 38.01 -16.93 -1.12
N ALA A 2 38.78 -17.98 -1.41
CA ALA A 2 38.75 -18.63 -2.72
C ALA A 2 37.42 -19.37 -2.89
N VAL A 3 36.73 -19.18 -4.02
CA VAL A 3 35.46 -19.84 -4.30
C VAL A 3 35.75 -21.23 -4.87
N THR A 4 35.64 -22.27 -4.03
CA THR A 4 35.72 -23.67 -4.47
C THR A 4 34.42 -24.07 -5.19
N PRO A 5 34.41 -25.14 -6.00
CA PRO A 5 33.18 -25.64 -6.63
C PRO A 5 32.04 -25.91 -5.64
N GLU A 6 32.36 -26.48 -4.48
CA GLU A 6 31.37 -26.77 -3.42
C GLU A 6 30.83 -25.47 -2.80
N LEU A 7 31.70 -24.47 -2.63
CA LEU A 7 31.28 -23.15 -2.15
C LEU A 7 30.45 -22.40 -3.20
N ALA A 8 30.79 -22.52 -4.49
CA ALA A 8 30.00 -21.97 -5.59
C ALA A 8 28.61 -22.60 -5.66
N GLN A 9 28.52 -23.92 -5.49
CA GLN A 9 27.24 -24.63 -5.45
C GLN A 9 26.38 -24.15 -4.27
N LYS A 10 26.96 -24.06 -3.07
CA LYS A 10 26.26 -23.52 -1.90
C LYS A 10 25.80 -22.07 -2.10
N PHE A 11 26.62 -21.22 -2.73
CA PHE A 11 26.20 -19.86 -3.07
C PHE A 11 25.04 -19.85 -4.07
N GLY A 12 25.04 -20.75 -5.06
CA GLY A 12 23.91 -20.90 -5.99
C GLY A 12 22.61 -21.31 -5.29
N GLU A 13 22.70 -22.27 -4.36
CA GLU A 13 21.55 -22.72 -3.54
C GLU A 13 21.01 -21.58 -2.66
N ILE A 14 21.89 -20.86 -1.96
CA ILE A 14 21.50 -19.70 -1.14
C ILE A 14 20.90 -18.60 -2.00
N LEU A 15 21.52 -18.27 -3.13
CA LEU A 15 21.05 -17.22 -4.03
C LEU A 15 19.65 -17.54 -4.56
N ARG A 16 19.38 -18.80 -4.91
CA ARG A 16 18.04 -19.23 -5.32
C ARG A 16 17.00 -18.97 -4.24
N VAL A 17 17.29 -19.35 -2.98
CA VAL A 17 16.39 -19.10 -1.84
C VAL A 17 16.14 -17.60 -1.67
N VAL A 18 17.21 -16.79 -1.75
CA VAL A 18 17.11 -15.34 -1.61
C VAL A 18 16.29 -14.71 -2.74
N VAL A 19 16.54 -15.08 -4.00
CA VAL A 19 15.78 -14.57 -5.16
C VAL A 19 14.30 -14.91 -5.02
N LEU A 20 13.98 -16.17 -4.69
CA LEU A 20 12.60 -16.61 -4.49
C LEU A 20 11.92 -15.79 -3.37
N GLY A 21 12.58 -15.65 -2.21
CA GLY A 21 12.05 -14.88 -1.09
C GLY A 21 11.81 -13.41 -1.43
N VAL A 22 12.73 -12.76 -2.14
CA VAL A 22 12.56 -11.36 -2.56
C VAL A 22 11.41 -11.22 -3.55
N MET A 23 11.28 -12.13 -4.52
CA MET A 23 10.16 -12.14 -5.46
C MET A 23 8.81 -12.30 -4.75
N ASP A 24 8.72 -13.19 -3.76
CA ASP A 24 7.49 -13.42 -3.01
C ASP A 24 7.07 -12.19 -2.20
N VAL A 25 8.02 -11.51 -1.54
CA VAL A 25 7.71 -10.26 -0.81
C VAL A 25 7.32 -9.13 -1.77
N LEU A 26 7.97 -9.01 -2.93
CA LEU A 26 7.58 -8.03 -3.96
C LEU A 26 6.17 -8.29 -4.50
N ARG A 27 5.78 -9.56 -4.69
CA ARG A 27 4.43 -9.94 -5.11
C ARG A 27 3.39 -9.66 -4.03
N SER A 28 3.69 -10.00 -2.77
CA SER A 28 2.81 -9.69 -1.62
C SER A 28 2.52 -8.19 -1.54
N ARG A 29 3.53 -7.34 -1.77
CA ARG A 29 3.34 -5.90 -1.87
C ARG A 29 2.36 -5.49 -2.98
N HIS A 30 2.44 -6.11 -4.15
CA HIS A 30 1.48 -5.80 -5.24
C HIS A 30 0.06 -6.18 -4.85
N GLN A 31 -0.13 -7.35 -4.22
CA GLN A 31 -1.44 -7.77 -3.72
C GLN A 31 -2.05 -6.77 -2.73
N VAL A 32 -1.24 -6.23 -1.80
CA VAL A 32 -1.70 -5.19 -0.87
C VAL A 32 -2.14 -3.94 -1.64
N LYS A 33 -1.37 -3.48 -2.62
CA LYS A 33 -1.76 -2.31 -3.42
C LYS A 33 -3.06 -2.51 -4.18
N ASP A 34 -3.28 -3.73 -4.70
CA ASP A 34 -4.50 -4.08 -5.44
C ASP A 34 -5.73 -4.10 -4.52
N GLU A 35 -5.58 -4.62 -3.29
CA GLU A 35 -6.63 -4.62 -2.26
C GLU A 35 -7.14 -3.19 -1.97
N PHE A 36 -6.22 -2.23 -1.88
CA PHE A 36 -6.54 -0.82 -1.68
C PHE A 36 -6.85 -0.06 -2.99
N ARG A 37 -6.91 -0.76 -4.14
CA ARG A 37 -7.14 -0.19 -5.48
C ARG A 37 -6.20 0.97 -5.83
N MET A 38 -4.96 0.91 -5.35
CA MET A 38 -3.97 1.95 -5.60
C MET A 38 -3.47 1.88 -7.04
N ARG A 39 -3.15 3.04 -7.63
CA ARG A 39 -2.56 3.05 -8.98
C ARG A 39 -1.19 2.36 -8.98
N MET A 40 -1.02 1.40 -9.88
CA MET A 40 0.31 0.91 -10.23
C MET A 40 1.01 1.95 -11.11
N THR A 41 2.24 2.31 -10.75
CA THR A 41 3.07 3.18 -11.58
C THR A 41 3.82 2.32 -12.58
N TYR A 42 3.72 2.71 -13.86
CA TYR A 42 3.97 1.91 -15.06
C TYR A 42 5.41 1.40 -15.25
N PHE A 43 5.47 0.31 -16.00
CA PHE A 43 6.64 -0.29 -16.66
C PHE A 43 7.52 0.77 -17.35
N ARG A 44 8.85 0.67 -17.22
CA ARG A 44 9.79 1.58 -17.89
C ARG A 44 10.36 0.93 -19.17
N PRO A 45 10.67 1.71 -20.23
CA PRO A 45 11.24 1.18 -21.47
C PRO A 45 12.64 0.55 -21.30
N ALA A 46 13.37 0.94 -20.26
CA ALA A 46 14.69 0.46 -19.86
C ALA A 46 14.80 0.41 -18.32
N ASP A 47 15.86 -0.22 -17.80
CA ASP A 47 16.11 -0.40 -16.35
C ASP A 47 15.01 -1.15 -15.61
N ASN A 48 14.45 -2.18 -16.25
CA ASN A 48 13.48 -3.06 -15.59
C ASN A 48 14.20 -3.92 -14.54
N ASN A 49 13.58 -4.09 -13.37
CA ASN A 49 14.13 -4.96 -12.34
C ASN A 49 13.70 -6.42 -12.58
N PRO A 50 14.62 -7.36 -12.87
CA PRO A 50 14.26 -8.76 -13.12
C PRO A 50 13.49 -9.41 -11.96
N LEU A 51 13.75 -9.01 -10.70
CA LEU A 51 13.04 -9.53 -9.52
C LEU A 51 11.55 -9.11 -9.47
N LYS A 52 11.19 -8.02 -10.15
CA LYS A 52 9.82 -7.48 -10.20
C LYS A 52 9.02 -8.04 -11.38
N PHE A 53 9.70 -8.35 -12.49
CA PHE A 53 9.06 -8.63 -13.78
C PHE A 53 9.24 -10.05 -14.31
N SER A 54 10.14 -10.85 -13.72
CA SER A 54 10.30 -12.25 -14.14
C SER A 54 9.12 -13.13 -13.72
N ALA A 55 8.78 -14.09 -14.58
CA ALA A 55 7.64 -14.98 -14.37
C ALA A 55 7.87 -15.95 -13.19
N ASN A 56 9.11 -16.41 -12.99
CA ASN A 56 9.51 -17.34 -11.94
C ASN A 56 11.00 -17.15 -11.57
N VAL A 57 11.45 -17.89 -10.55
CA VAL A 57 12.83 -17.81 -10.04
C VAL A 57 13.89 -18.21 -11.07
N GLU A 58 13.60 -19.15 -11.98
CA GLU A 58 14.55 -19.55 -13.02
C GLU A 58 14.77 -18.42 -14.02
N ASP A 59 13.69 -17.79 -14.47
CA ASP A 59 13.75 -16.64 -15.36
C ASP A 59 14.47 -15.46 -14.68
N ALA A 60 14.20 -15.20 -13.40
CA ALA A 60 14.89 -14.17 -12.65
C ALA A 60 16.40 -14.44 -12.56
N LEU A 61 16.80 -15.66 -12.16
CA LEU A 61 18.20 -16.06 -12.07
C LEU A 61 18.91 -16.01 -13.44
N HIS A 62 18.22 -16.42 -14.51
CA HIS A 62 18.73 -16.33 -15.86
C HIS A 62 18.95 -14.87 -16.29
N ASN A 63 17.99 -13.98 -16.02
CA ASN A 63 18.12 -12.55 -16.32
C ASN A 63 19.18 -11.85 -15.46
N LEU A 64 19.41 -12.30 -14.24
CA LEU A 64 20.45 -11.76 -13.35
C LEU A 64 21.86 -12.24 -13.77
N LEU A 65 22.04 -13.54 -13.99
CA LEU A 65 23.38 -14.13 -14.04
C LEU A 65 23.86 -14.49 -15.46
N VAL A 66 22.94 -14.76 -16.38
CA VAL A 66 23.27 -15.32 -17.70
C VAL A 66 23.06 -14.28 -18.79
N LYS A 67 21.88 -13.68 -18.83
CA LYS A 67 21.48 -12.76 -19.90
C LYS A 67 21.95 -11.33 -19.59
N ARG A 68 23.00 -10.88 -20.29
CA ARG A 68 23.35 -9.45 -20.30
C ARG A 68 22.43 -8.70 -21.28
N ASN A 69 21.30 -8.20 -20.77
CA ASN A 69 20.34 -7.41 -21.53
C ASN A 69 20.30 -5.98 -20.97
N GLN A 70 20.57 -4.99 -21.83
CA GLN A 70 20.53 -3.56 -21.43
C GLN A 70 19.13 -3.08 -21.00
N ALA A 71 18.07 -3.86 -21.27
CA ALA A 71 16.73 -3.55 -20.80
C ALA A 71 16.49 -3.87 -19.30
N TYR A 72 17.40 -4.63 -18.66
CA TYR A 72 17.31 -5.02 -17.25
C TYR A 72 18.45 -4.42 -16.42
N LEU A 73 18.15 -4.12 -15.16
CA LEU A 73 19.16 -3.76 -14.16
C LEU A 73 20.16 -4.92 -13.97
N GLY A 74 21.41 -4.55 -13.67
CA GLY A 74 22.43 -5.49 -13.23
C GLY A 74 22.06 -6.15 -11.90
N PRO A 75 22.73 -7.25 -11.50
CA PRO A 75 22.32 -8.02 -10.33
C PRO A 75 22.31 -7.23 -9.03
N VAL A 76 23.36 -6.44 -8.80
CA VAL A 76 23.49 -5.66 -7.55
C VAL A 76 22.45 -4.55 -7.52
N GLU A 77 22.29 -3.83 -8.63
CA GLU A 77 21.31 -2.75 -8.79
C GLU A 77 19.88 -3.28 -8.65
N ALA A 78 19.59 -4.47 -9.19
CA ALA A 78 18.27 -5.11 -9.07
C ALA A 78 17.92 -5.43 -7.61
N PHE A 79 18.86 -5.94 -6.82
CA PHE A 79 18.63 -6.19 -5.39
C PHE A 79 18.49 -4.89 -4.60
N GLN A 80 19.34 -3.89 -4.86
CA GLN A 80 19.25 -2.57 -4.21
C GLN A 80 17.90 -1.91 -4.50
N ASP A 81 17.50 -1.84 -5.77
CA ASP A 81 16.20 -1.30 -6.20
C ASP A 81 15.01 -2.08 -5.63
N ALA A 82 15.13 -3.40 -5.46
CA ALA A 82 14.10 -4.20 -4.79
C ALA A 82 14.01 -3.86 -3.29
N PHE A 83 15.14 -3.82 -2.59
CA PHE A 83 15.16 -3.54 -1.15
C PHE A 83 14.75 -2.10 -0.83
N ASP A 84 15.13 -1.12 -1.65
CA ASP A 84 14.71 0.26 -1.50
C ASP A 84 13.20 0.40 -1.69
N ASP A 85 12.63 -0.27 -2.71
CA ASP A 85 11.17 -0.29 -2.89
C ASP A 85 10.45 -0.96 -1.73
N LEU A 86 10.98 -2.08 -1.20
CA LEU A 86 10.42 -2.77 -0.04
C LEU A 86 10.49 -1.89 1.21
N ARG A 87 11.62 -1.25 1.50
CA ARG A 87 11.78 -0.33 2.63
C ARG A 87 10.80 0.85 2.52
N ASN A 88 10.74 1.47 1.35
CA ASN A 88 9.86 2.60 1.11
C ASN A 88 8.39 2.21 1.24
N HIS A 89 8.02 1.02 0.77
CA HIS A 89 6.68 0.47 0.96
C HIS A 89 6.33 0.31 2.43
N GLN A 90 7.20 -0.29 3.25
CA GLN A 90 6.91 -0.49 4.68
C GLN A 90 6.69 0.85 5.41
N LEU A 91 7.49 1.87 5.11
CA LEU A 91 7.30 3.21 5.68
C LEU A 91 6.02 3.89 5.18
N ALA A 92 5.69 3.74 3.89
CA ALA A 92 4.45 4.26 3.32
C ALA A 92 3.21 3.55 3.90
N MET A 93 3.28 2.25 4.13
CA MET A 93 2.22 1.47 4.80
C MET A 93 1.96 2.01 6.20
N LEU A 94 3.01 2.22 7.01
CA LEU A 94 2.85 2.76 8.37
C LEU A 94 2.22 4.16 8.37
N ALA A 95 2.66 5.04 7.47
CA ALA A 95 2.09 6.38 7.33
C ALA A 95 0.61 6.31 6.90
N GLY A 96 0.30 5.49 5.90
CA GLY A 96 -1.06 5.24 5.44
C GLY A 96 -1.97 4.76 6.56
N MET A 97 -1.55 3.72 7.29
CA MET A 97 -2.35 3.13 8.38
C MET A 97 -2.66 4.15 9.47
N ARG A 98 -1.67 4.97 9.85
CA ARG A 98 -1.84 6.00 10.86
C ARG A 98 -2.87 7.04 10.44
N VAL A 99 -2.72 7.61 9.25
CA VAL A 99 -3.63 8.65 8.76
C VAL A 99 -5.04 8.10 8.54
N ALA A 100 -5.15 6.88 8.03
CA ALA A 100 -6.45 6.23 7.85
C ALA A 100 -7.16 5.98 9.19
N PHE A 101 -6.43 5.52 10.21
CA PHE A 101 -6.97 5.36 11.56
C PHE A 101 -7.44 6.68 12.17
N GLU A 102 -6.61 7.73 12.10
CA GLU A 102 -6.97 9.08 12.57
C GLU A 102 -8.20 9.61 11.83
N HIS A 103 -8.29 9.38 10.51
CA HIS A 103 -9.44 9.76 9.70
C HIS A 103 -10.71 9.00 10.11
N THR A 104 -10.63 7.67 10.25
CA THR A 104 -11.79 6.86 10.68
C THR A 104 -12.30 7.31 12.05
N LEU A 105 -11.41 7.62 13.01
CA LEU A 105 -11.83 8.15 14.32
C LEU A 105 -12.56 9.49 14.19
N ALA A 106 -12.05 10.39 13.34
CA ALA A 106 -12.66 11.71 13.12
C ALA A 106 -14.03 11.65 12.42
N GLU A 107 -14.36 10.57 11.70
CA GLU A 107 -15.70 10.36 11.14
C GLU A 107 -16.75 10.04 12.22
N PHE A 108 -16.33 9.55 13.39
CA PHE A 108 -17.21 9.30 14.54
C PHE A 108 -17.05 10.34 15.66
N ASP A 109 -16.43 11.48 15.37
CA ASP A 109 -16.32 12.58 16.31
C ASP A 109 -17.73 13.09 16.69
N PRO A 110 -18.07 13.17 18.00
CA PRO A 110 -19.40 13.55 18.44
C PRO A 110 -19.85 14.93 17.95
N ASP A 111 -18.94 15.91 17.87
CA ASP A 111 -19.28 17.27 17.44
C ASP A 111 -19.56 17.29 15.94
N ARG A 112 -18.78 16.55 15.14
CA ARG A 112 -19.05 16.37 13.69
C ARG A 112 -20.39 15.68 13.44
N LEU A 113 -20.69 14.61 14.18
CA LEU A 113 -21.96 13.89 14.07
C LEU A 113 -23.13 14.79 14.50
N GLN A 114 -22.98 15.55 15.58
CA GLN A 114 -23.98 16.50 16.03
C GLN A 114 -24.25 17.56 14.95
N GLU A 115 -23.23 18.15 14.35
CA GLU A 115 -23.41 19.10 13.25
C GLU A 115 -24.12 18.48 12.05
N GLN A 116 -23.78 17.25 11.69
CA GLN A 116 -24.44 16.52 10.60
C GLN A 116 -25.92 16.30 10.90
N PHE A 117 -26.25 15.85 12.11
CA PHE A 117 -27.63 15.62 12.55
C PHE A 117 -28.41 16.93 12.66
N ASP A 118 -27.78 18.00 13.15
CA ASP A 118 -28.41 19.32 13.20
C ASP A 118 -28.76 19.85 11.81
N ARG A 119 -27.89 19.64 10.81
CA ARG A 119 -28.19 19.97 9.41
C ARG A 119 -29.39 19.16 8.89
N GLN A 120 -29.45 17.86 9.20
CA GLN A 120 -30.54 16.96 8.80
C GLN A 120 -31.87 17.27 9.51
N LEU A 121 -31.83 17.79 10.74
CA LEU A 121 -33.02 18.18 11.49
C LEU A 121 -33.53 19.56 11.08
N LYS A 122 -32.65 20.52 10.77
CA LYS A 122 -33.03 21.86 10.30
C LYS A 122 -33.75 21.84 8.94
N SER A 123 -33.49 20.85 8.08
CA SER A 123 -34.26 20.67 6.84
C SER A 123 -35.70 20.21 7.08
N ASN A 124 -36.03 19.69 8.27
CA ASN A 124 -37.35 19.22 8.69
C ASN A 124 -37.94 20.17 9.76
N SER A 125 -38.40 21.36 9.33
CA SER A 125 -38.66 22.54 10.20
C SER A 125 -39.77 22.42 11.26
N ILE A 126 -40.42 21.26 11.43
CA ILE A 126 -41.62 21.13 12.28
C ILE A 126 -41.30 20.52 13.67
N LEU A 127 -40.08 20.00 13.93
CA LEU A 127 -39.84 19.07 15.05
C LEU A 127 -38.58 19.37 15.88
N ALA A 128 -38.46 20.58 16.43
CA ALA A 128 -37.35 20.96 17.32
C ALA A 128 -37.52 20.50 18.79
N MET A 129 -38.74 20.12 19.20
CA MET A 129 -39.01 19.67 20.58
C MET A 129 -38.73 18.17 20.69
N GLY A 130 -37.60 17.80 21.34
CA GLY A 130 -37.17 16.40 21.50
C GLY A 130 -35.87 15.99 20.79
N ALA A 131 -35.08 16.96 20.30
CA ALA A 131 -33.88 16.73 19.48
C ALA A 131 -32.93 15.64 19.99
N LYS A 132 -32.69 15.56 21.31
CA LYS A 132 -31.79 14.55 21.91
C LYS A 132 -32.26 13.10 21.75
N LEU A 133 -33.57 12.83 21.77
CA LEU A 133 -34.10 11.47 21.53
C LEU A 133 -33.89 11.06 20.07
N ARG A 134 -33.99 12.01 19.14
CA ARG A 134 -33.80 11.77 17.70
C ARG A 134 -32.36 11.56 17.30
N TYR A 135 -31.38 12.08 18.04
CA TYR A 135 -29.96 11.87 17.71
C TYR A 135 -29.57 10.39 17.79
N TRP A 136 -30.14 9.65 18.73
CA TRP A 136 -29.90 8.22 18.81
C TRP A 136 -30.49 7.48 17.60
N ASP A 137 -31.68 7.87 17.16
CA ASP A 137 -32.30 7.29 15.96
C ASP A 137 -31.49 7.61 14.70
N LEU A 138 -31.05 8.87 14.55
CA LEU A 138 -30.19 9.30 13.44
C LEU A 138 -28.84 8.59 13.45
N PHE A 139 -28.24 8.38 14.63
CA PHE A 139 -27.02 7.58 14.75
C PHE A 139 -27.24 6.13 14.33
N ARG A 140 -28.36 5.50 14.75
CA ARG A 140 -28.70 4.13 14.33
C ARG A 140 -28.90 4.04 12.81
N GLU A 141 -29.59 4.99 12.22
CA GLU A 141 -29.77 5.09 10.75
C GLU A 141 -28.42 5.23 10.05
N HIS A 142 -27.60 6.21 10.46
CA HIS A 142 -26.26 6.43 9.91
C HIS A 142 -25.38 5.18 10.02
N ARG A 143 -25.42 4.49 11.16
CA ARG A 143 -24.66 3.26 11.36
C ARG A 143 -25.20 2.09 10.53
N GLN A 144 -26.50 2.04 10.22
CA GLN A 144 -27.06 1.06 9.30
C GLN A 144 -26.66 1.37 7.85
N GLU A 145 -26.64 2.64 7.45
CA GLU A 145 -26.18 3.08 6.13
C GLU A 145 -24.72 2.68 5.88
N ILE A 146 -23.83 2.93 6.84
CA ILE A 146 -22.42 2.49 6.75
C ILE A 146 -22.33 0.96 6.61
N ALA A 147 -23.12 0.21 7.37
CA ALA A 147 -23.05 -1.26 7.34
C ALA A 147 -23.75 -1.90 6.13
N ARG A 148 -24.52 -1.12 5.35
CA ARG A 148 -25.25 -1.63 4.19
C ARG A 148 -24.32 -2.10 3.07
N ASP A 149 -23.18 -1.42 2.92
CA ASP A 149 -22.14 -1.77 1.95
C ASP A 149 -20.76 -1.66 2.62
N PRO A 150 -20.26 -2.77 3.20
CA PRO A 150 -18.96 -2.78 3.88
C PRO A 150 -17.78 -2.42 2.98
N GLU A 151 -17.84 -2.73 1.68
CA GLU A 151 -16.75 -2.40 0.74
C GLU A 151 -16.70 -0.90 0.46
N VAL A 152 -17.86 -0.27 0.26
CA VAL A 152 -17.96 1.19 0.12
C VAL A 152 -17.54 1.87 1.41
N ALA A 153 -18.02 1.39 2.56
CA ALA A 153 -17.65 1.94 3.87
C ALA A 153 -16.15 1.84 4.14
N PHE A 154 -15.53 0.70 3.84
CA PHE A 154 -14.08 0.55 3.96
C PHE A 154 -13.35 1.55 3.07
N ARG A 155 -13.78 1.70 1.81
CA ARG A 155 -13.15 2.63 0.87
C ARG A 155 -13.24 4.07 1.36
N THR A 156 -14.42 4.53 1.81
CA THR A 156 -14.64 5.93 2.20
C THR A 156 -14.07 6.25 3.58
N LEU A 157 -14.28 5.40 4.59
CA LEU A 157 -13.84 5.65 5.97
C LEU A 157 -12.34 5.43 6.18
N PHE A 158 -11.72 4.59 5.34
CA PHE A 158 -10.33 4.15 5.53
C PHE A 158 -9.50 4.25 4.25
N GLY A 159 -9.92 3.58 3.18
CA GLY A 159 -9.11 3.34 1.98
C GLY A 159 -8.64 4.59 1.26
N GLU A 160 -9.47 5.63 1.18
CA GLU A 160 -9.11 6.90 0.54
C GLU A 160 -8.03 7.65 1.33
N ALA A 161 -8.19 7.78 2.65
CA ALA A 161 -7.21 8.43 3.51
C ALA A 161 -5.89 7.64 3.54
N PHE A 162 -5.98 6.31 3.62
CA PHE A 162 -4.85 5.40 3.51
C PHE A 162 -4.06 5.63 2.22
N THR A 163 -4.74 5.60 1.08
CA THR A 163 -4.11 5.73 -0.25
C THR A 163 -3.43 7.08 -0.43
N ARG A 164 -4.09 8.18 -0.04
CA ARG A 164 -3.49 9.52 -0.12
C ARG A 164 -2.19 9.60 0.69
N ALA A 165 -2.23 9.20 1.96
CA ALA A 165 -1.07 9.27 2.84
C ALA A 165 0.06 8.32 2.42
N TYR A 166 -0.30 7.12 1.95
CA TYR A 166 0.65 6.16 1.39
C TYR A 166 1.39 6.75 0.18
N GLU A 167 0.66 7.30 -0.80
CA GLU A 167 1.25 7.86 -2.02
C GLU A 167 2.10 9.09 -1.73
N GLU A 168 1.65 9.97 -0.83
CA GLU A 168 2.41 11.14 -0.38
C GLU A 168 3.73 10.71 0.29
N GLN A 169 3.67 9.73 1.20
CA GLN A 169 4.86 9.22 1.87
C GLN A 169 5.83 8.56 0.89
N LEU A 170 5.32 7.78 -0.06
CA LEU A 170 6.15 7.15 -1.08
C LEU A 170 6.83 8.18 -1.98
N LYS A 171 6.12 9.24 -2.37
CA LYS A 171 6.69 10.34 -3.14
C LYS A 171 7.81 11.04 -2.37
N ARG A 172 7.56 11.39 -1.10
CA ARG A 172 8.55 12.02 -0.21
C ARG A 172 9.82 11.20 -0.07
N LEU A 173 9.68 9.88 0.10
CA LEU A 173 10.82 8.97 0.23
C LEU A 173 11.65 8.89 -1.06
N LYS A 174 10.99 8.84 -2.23
CA LYS A 174 11.67 8.85 -3.53
C LYS A 174 12.41 10.16 -3.81
N ASP A 175 11.78 11.29 -3.50
CA ASP A 175 12.39 12.62 -3.68
C ASP A 175 13.56 12.86 -2.70
N GLY A 176 13.50 12.26 -1.51
CA GLY A 176 14.58 12.33 -0.51
C GLY A 176 15.81 11.50 -0.86
N HIS A 177 15.65 10.36 -1.54
CA HIS A 177 16.79 9.52 -1.98
C HIS A 177 17.53 10.12 -3.19
N GLY A 178 16.92 11.01 -3.97
CA GLY A 178 17.56 11.68 -5.12
C GLY A 178 18.48 12.85 -4.77
N ARG A 179 18.68 13.16 -3.48
CA ARG A 179 19.51 14.28 -2.97
C ARG A 179 20.72 13.82 -2.14
N GLY A 180 21.04 12.53 -2.16
CA GLY A 180 22.18 11.93 -1.44
C GLY A 180 23.32 11.56 -2.36
#